data_AF-A0AAN8MY78-F1
#
_entry.id   AF-A0AAN8MY78-F1
#
_cell.length_a   1.000
_cell.length_b   1.000
_cell.length_c   1.000
_cell.angle_alpha   90.00
_cell.angle_beta   90.00
_cell.angle_gamma   90.00
#
_symmetry.space_group_name_H-M   'P 1'
#
loop_
_entity.id
_entity.type
_entity.pdbx_description
1 polymer ?
#
loop_
_entity_poly.entity_id
_entity_poly.type
_entity_poly.pdbx_seq_one_letter_code
_entity_poly.pdbx_strand_id
1 'polypeptide(L)'
;MSVYLRAIAPSRPRISILQQRLYSSKTPEQANEDALKILEDISALELKDPKQIFDDDIISQVEDPDFGEGDGEDGLPVSPIMDGKAWKRRFKQPRKLEKCHPSKMTEEDWKLMKNPYANTLITAIRQEGYYRRVFPTFFLQKMHAFVNPETKEPWLLPMGIRSRDETKVVTGISKYVGGNHQHVEFLKSKRWRKLQDTRFVTSAVWRLDMEDFILKQLRSRVYEEVSASLRWIMSANKDGGKWEDMQIGCLLVWENGDPDFQPSTVVGSEEASTLEVGPPDEANPEILEGEVKGDEVVMDEDIQAKSTAAAVEAAASRTLVEVKGKLVPCYKMHYLLGRTRAAELKKELKIEDAVRKNIILVSQRTAKVQMWLWRLSGYARQPGTSLFGEYDRKSDHGE
;
A
#
# COMPACT_ATOMS: atom_id res chain seq x y z
N MET A 1 13.06 25.81 -16.47
CA MET A 1 11.70 25.26 -16.25
C MET A 1 11.32 25.48 -14.79
N SER A 2 10.48 26.47 -14.50
CA SER A 2 10.08 26.84 -13.13
C SER A 2 8.85 26.05 -12.72
N VAL A 3 8.98 25.19 -11.71
CA VAL A 3 7.89 24.37 -11.17
C VAL A 3 7.22 25.15 -10.04
N TYR A 4 6.07 25.75 -10.33
CA TYR A 4 5.22 26.38 -9.33
C TYR A 4 4.54 25.31 -8.46
N LEU A 5 4.96 25.20 -7.20
CA LEU A 5 4.26 24.45 -6.15
C LEU A 5 3.02 25.26 -5.71
N ARG A 6 1.82 24.81 -6.09
CA ARG A 6 0.56 25.31 -5.53
C ARG A 6 0.35 24.72 -4.13
N ALA A 7 0.40 25.57 -3.11
CA ALA A 7 -0.15 25.27 -1.80
C ALA A 7 -1.68 25.19 -1.90
N ILE A 8 -2.26 24.02 -1.60
CA ILE A 8 -3.71 23.84 -1.46
C ILE A 8 -4.06 24.18 -0.02
N ALA A 9 -4.83 25.25 0.20
CA ALA A 9 -5.37 25.56 1.53
C ALA A 9 -6.37 24.46 1.95
N PRO A 10 -6.32 23.95 3.19
CA PRO A 10 -7.29 22.98 3.66
C PRO A 10 -8.66 23.65 3.82
N SER A 11 -9.64 23.19 3.04
CA SER A 11 -11.05 23.51 3.23
C SER A 11 -11.50 23.07 4.63
N ARG A 12 -11.89 24.02 5.49
CA ARG A 12 -12.52 23.70 6.78
C ARG A 12 -13.90 23.07 6.51
N PRO A 13 -14.27 21.95 7.16
CA PRO A 13 -15.64 21.46 7.08
C PRO A 13 -16.59 22.52 7.66
N ARG A 14 -17.73 22.76 6.98
CA ARG A 14 -18.82 23.57 7.54
C ARG A 14 -19.40 22.80 8.73
N ILE A 15 -19.31 23.41 9.91
CA ILE A 15 -19.90 22.92 11.15
C ILE A 15 -21.43 23.03 10.98
N SER A 16 -22.20 21.99 11.29
CA SER A 16 -23.66 22.08 11.22
C SER A 16 -24.19 23.10 12.24
N ILE A 17 -25.33 23.73 11.98
CA ILE A 17 -25.93 24.75 12.88
C ILE A 17 -26.07 24.22 14.31
N LEU A 18 -26.39 22.93 14.47
CA LEU A 18 -26.48 22.24 15.76
C LEU A 18 -25.12 22.12 16.46
N GLN A 19 -24.07 21.82 15.72
CA GLN A 19 -22.70 21.84 16.27
C GLN A 19 -22.27 23.27 16.61
N GLN A 20 -22.66 24.27 15.83
CA GLN A 20 -22.31 25.67 16.08
C GLN A 20 -22.94 26.19 17.38
N ARG A 21 -24.17 25.78 17.72
CA ARG A 21 -24.79 26.06 19.02
C ARG A 21 -23.97 25.48 20.18
N LEU A 22 -23.63 24.18 20.11
CA LEU A 22 -22.78 23.49 21.09
C LEU A 22 -21.37 24.10 21.22
N TYR A 23 -20.80 24.65 20.16
CA TYR A 23 -19.48 25.30 20.21
C TYR A 23 -19.53 26.76 20.68
N SER A 24 -20.71 27.38 20.73
CA SER A 24 -20.88 28.78 21.14
C SER A 24 -21.27 28.96 22.61
N SER A 25 -21.64 27.89 23.31
CA SER A 25 -21.96 27.92 24.74
C SER A 25 -20.71 28.25 25.56
N LYS A 26 -20.74 29.38 26.28
CA LYS A 26 -19.59 29.89 27.05
C LYS A 26 -19.41 29.19 28.40
N THR A 27 -20.41 28.45 28.88
CA THR A 27 -20.41 27.77 30.19
C THR A 27 -20.86 26.32 30.05
N PRO A 28 -20.36 25.40 30.90
CA PRO A 28 -20.71 23.98 30.84
C PRO A 28 -22.19 23.72 31.14
N GLU A 29 -22.83 24.56 31.95
CA GLU A 29 -24.27 24.48 32.24
C GLU A 29 -25.09 24.78 30.99
N GLN A 30 -24.70 25.79 30.22
CA GLN A 30 -25.39 26.17 28.98
C GLN A 30 -25.19 25.14 27.86
N ALA A 31 -24.03 24.48 27.82
CA ALA A 31 -23.80 23.36 26.91
C ALA A 31 -24.73 22.18 27.21
N ASN A 32 -25.03 21.93 28.49
CA ASN A 32 -25.94 20.87 28.91
C ASN A 32 -27.41 21.22 28.60
N GLU A 33 -27.83 22.47 28.80
CA GLU A 33 -29.16 22.94 28.39
C GLU A 33 -29.34 22.89 26.88
N ASP A 34 -28.35 23.35 26.11
CA ASP A 34 -28.39 23.27 24.65
C ASP A 34 -28.41 21.82 24.17
N ALA A 35 -27.68 20.91 24.82
CA ALA A 35 -27.71 19.48 24.51
C ALA A 35 -29.08 18.84 24.79
N LEU A 36 -29.72 19.20 25.92
CA LEU A 36 -31.07 18.73 26.25
C LEU A 36 -32.10 19.26 25.26
N LYS A 37 -32.00 20.53 24.87
CA LYS A 37 -32.89 21.13 23.87
C LYS A 37 -32.74 20.51 22.49
N ILE A 38 -31.51 20.16 22.10
CA ILE A 38 -31.25 19.41 20.85
C ILE A 38 -31.86 18.00 20.93
N LEU A 39 -31.76 17.32 22.07
CA LEU A 39 -32.37 16.00 22.26
C LEU A 39 -33.91 16.06 22.22
N GLU A 40 -34.48 17.11 22.81
CA GLU A 40 -35.91 17.38 22.78
C GLU A 40 -36.38 17.68 21.34
N ASP A 41 -35.67 18.54 20.60
CA ASP A 41 -35.93 18.81 19.18
C ASP A 41 -35.82 17.54 18.32
N ILE A 42 -34.82 16.67 18.57
CA ILE A 42 -34.67 15.38 17.86
C ILE A 42 -35.84 14.44 18.20
N SER A 43 -36.27 14.41 19.46
CA SER A 43 -37.39 13.56 19.90
C SER A 43 -38.73 14.04 19.35
N ALA A 44 -38.92 15.34 19.20
CA ALA A 44 -40.12 15.96 18.66
C ALA A 44 -40.26 15.76 17.14
N LEU A 45 -39.17 15.46 16.43
CA LEU A 45 -39.18 15.25 14.99
C LEU A 45 -39.83 13.92 14.54
N GLU A 46 -40.34 13.07 15.44
CA GLU A 46 -41.03 11.80 15.15
C GLU A 46 -40.47 11.06 13.93
N LEU A 47 -39.14 10.93 13.85
CA LEU A 47 -38.44 10.30 12.72
C LEU A 47 -38.70 8.80 12.76
N LYS A 48 -39.72 8.34 12.03
CA LYS A 48 -40.07 6.92 11.91
C LYS A 48 -39.01 6.10 11.16
N ASP A 49 -38.12 6.76 10.40
CA ASP A 49 -37.02 6.12 9.68
C ASP A 49 -35.67 6.85 9.88
N PRO A 50 -34.59 6.15 10.27
CA PRO A 50 -33.26 6.74 10.49
C PRO A 50 -32.59 7.28 9.21
N LYS A 51 -33.20 7.08 8.03
CA LYS A 51 -32.73 7.63 6.75
C LYS A 51 -33.16 9.08 6.51
N GLN A 52 -34.23 9.56 7.15
CA GLN A 52 -34.73 10.93 7.01
C GLN A 52 -33.81 11.99 7.65
N ILE A 53 -32.90 11.59 8.55
CA ILE A 53 -31.92 12.49 9.18
C ILE A 53 -30.93 13.07 8.14
N PHE A 54 -30.78 12.41 6.99
CA PHE A 54 -29.89 12.83 5.91
C PHE A 54 -30.65 13.23 4.63
N ASP A 55 -31.96 13.50 4.72
CA ASP A 55 -32.66 14.07 3.57
C ASP A 55 -32.03 15.43 3.21
N ASP A 56 -31.41 15.46 2.04
CA ASP A 56 -30.68 16.60 1.47
C ASP A 56 -31.55 17.87 1.36
N ASP A 57 -32.86 17.75 1.56
CA ASP A 57 -33.84 18.83 1.49
C ASP A 57 -33.78 19.79 2.69
N ILE A 58 -33.32 19.34 3.87
CA ILE A 58 -33.13 20.25 5.02
C ILE A 58 -31.87 21.12 4.83
N ILE A 59 -30.88 20.62 4.08
CA ILE A 59 -29.65 21.38 3.75
C ILE A 59 -29.90 22.31 2.54
N SER A 60 -30.90 22.04 1.71
CA SER A 60 -31.17 22.82 0.49
C SER A 60 -32.05 24.07 0.69
N GLN A 61 -32.74 24.21 1.83
CA GLN A 61 -33.61 25.36 2.12
C GLN A 61 -32.97 26.50 2.92
N VAL A 62 -31.71 26.38 3.35
CA VAL A 62 -30.95 27.59 3.65
C VAL A 62 -30.60 28.20 2.31
N GLU A 63 -31.51 29.04 1.81
CA GLU A 63 -31.23 30.03 0.79
C GLU A 63 -29.88 30.65 1.16
N ASP A 64 -28.80 30.26 0.46
CA ASP A 64 -27.50 30.93 0.54
C ASP A 64 -27.89 32.41 0.41
N PRO A 65 -27.69 33.27 1.44
CA PRO A 65 -28.06 34.68 1.34
C PRO A 65 -27.42 35.15 0.06
N ASP A 66 -28.28 35.58 -0.87
CA ASP A 66 -27.93 35.87 -2.25
C ASP A 66 -26.90 37.00 -2.17
N PHE A 67 -25.63 36.62 -2.10
CA PHE A 67 -24.50 37.53 -2.20
C PHE A 67 -24.64 38.05 -3.61
N GLY A 68 -25.32 39.20 -3.70
CA GLY A 68 -26.09 39.58 -4.85
C GLY A 68 -25.35 39.29 -6.15
N GLU A 69 -26.13 38.90 -7.15
CA GLU A 69 -25.82 39.20 -8.54
C GLU A 69 -25.75 40.72 -8.71
N GLY A 70 -24.79 41.35 -8.04
CA GLY A 70 -24.33 42.69 -8.29
C GLY A 70 -23.42 42.57 -9.49
N ASP A 71 -23.99 42.90 -10.64
CA ASP A 71 -23.29 43.13 -11.89
C ASP A 71 -22.34 44.30 -11.64
N GLY A 72 -21.16 44.02 -11.07
CA GLY A 72 -20.30 44.98 -10.38
C GLY A 72 -20.40 46.42 -10.87
N GLU A 73 -21.21 47.24 -10.19
CA GLU A 73 -21.31 48.67 -10.48
C GLU A 73 -19.98 49.40 -10.17
N ASP A 74 -19.09 48.78 -9.39
CA ASP A 74 -17.80 49.36 -9.00
C ASP A 74 -16.64 49.07 -9.98
N GLY A 75 -16.86 48.35 -11.09
CA GLY A 75 -15.87 48.18 -12.18
C GLY A 75 -14.53 47.52 -11.80
N LEU A 76 -14.36 47.07 -10.55
CA LEU A 76 -13.13 46.44 -10.08
C LEU A 76 -13.16 44.94 -10.36
N PRO A 77 -12.08 44.37 -10.95
CA PRO A 77 -12.01 42.94 -11.17
C PRO A 77 -12.01 42.19 -9.83
N VAL A 78 -13.07 41.45 -9.55
CA VAL A 78 -13.15 40.57 -8.39
C VAL A 78 -12.08 39.50 -8.52
N SER A 79 -11.25 39.35 -7.49
CA SER A 79 -10.22 38.31 -7.45
C SER A 79 -10.89 36.94 -7.70
N PRO A 80 -10.32 36.05 -8.54
CA PRO A 80 -10.93 34.75 -8.86
C PRO A 80 -11.21 33.83 -7.67
N ILE A 81 -10.67 34.15 -6.49
CA ILE A 81 -10.94 33.46 -5.22
C ILE A 81 -12.19 33.99 -4.50
N MET A 82 -12.54 35.27 -4.73
CA MET A 82 -13.70 35.96 -4.16
C MET A 82 -14.94 35.86 -5.05
N ASP A 83 -14.78 35.54 -6.33
CA ASP A 83 -15.90 35.25 -7.22
C ASP A 83 -16.50 33.88 -6.88
N GLY A 84 -17.60 33.88 -6.13
CA GLY A 84 -18.33 32.68 -5.74
C GLY A 84 -18.78 31.81 -6.91
N LYS A 85 -19.06 32.40 -8.09
CA LYS A 85 -19.42 31.66 -9.31
C LYS A 85 -18.18 31.02 -9.93
N ALA A 86 -17.06 31.73 -10.06
CA ALA A 86 -15.80 31.14 -10.54
C ALA A 86 -15.27 30.07 -9.57
N TRP A 87 -15.41 30.30 -8.26
CA TRP A 87 -15.05 29.34 -7.23
C TRP A 87 -15.91 28.07 -7.33
N LYS A 88 -17.24 28.20 -7.34
CA LYS A 88 -18.17 27.06 -7.53
C LYS A 88 -17.87 26.32 -8.85
N ARG A 89 -17.54 27.01 -9.96
CA ARG A 89 -17.15 26.36 -11.25
C ARG A 89 -15.81 25.64 -11.21
N ARG A 90 -14.81 26.14 -10.48
CA ARG A 90 -13.48 25.51 -10.36
C ARG A 90 -13.50 24.27 -9.47
N PHE A 91 -14.37 24.24 -8.45
CA PHE A 91 -14.45 23.15 -7.48
C PHE A 91 -15.62 22.19 -7.71
N LYS A 92 -16.58 22.48 -8.60
CA LYS A 92 -17.54 21.51 -9.16
C LYS A 92 -16.82 20.52 -10.07
N GLN A 93 -16.03 19.65 -9.43
CA GLN A 93 -15.18 18.58 -9.95
C GLN A 93 -14.11 19.03 -10.95
N PRO A 94 -12.82 18.67 -10.73
CA PRO A 94 -11.85 18.78 -11.80
C PRO A 94 -12.41 17.99 -12.99
N ARG A 95 -12.53 18.64 -14.15
CA ARG A 95 -12.91 17.95 -15.39
C ARG A 95 -12.01 16.73 -15.47
N LYS A 96 -12.59 15.53 -15.33
CA LYS A 96 -11.85 14.30 -15.54
C LYS A 96 -11.29 14.46 -16.95
N LEU A 97 -9.98 14.63 -17.07
CA LEU A 97 -9.35 14.72 -18.38
C LEU A 97 -9.85 13.53 -19.18
N GLU A 98 -10.35 13.79 -20.39
CA GLU A 98 -10.81 12.73 -21.26
C GLU A 98 -9.67 11.72 -21.40
N LYS A 99 -9.98 10.44 -21.13
CA LYS A 99 -8.98 9.39 -21.30
C LYS A 99 -8.64 9.37 -22.78
N CYS A 100 -7.37 9.60 -23.14
CA CYS A 100 -6.93 9.47 -24.51
C CYS A 100 -7.31 8.08 -25.03
N HIS A 101 -7.99 8.06 -26.17
CA HIS A 101 -8.33 6.81 -26.84
C HIS A 101 -7.02 6.14 -27.31
N PRO A 102 -6.88 4.80 -27.22
CA PRO A 102 -5.65 4.09 -27.59
C PRO A 102 -5.15 4.37 -29.02
N SER A 103 -6.03 4.77 -29.93
CA SER A 103 -5.69 5.12 -31.32
C SER A 103 -4.98 6.47 -31.48
N LYS A 104 -5.10 7.37 -30.52
CA LYS A 104 -4.48 8.71 -30.54
C LYS A 104 -3.17 8.78 -29.75
N MET A 105 -2.76 7.64 -29.19
CA MET A 105 -1.75 7.57 -28.17
C MET A 105 -0.38 7.33 -28.82
N THR A 106 0.62 8.13 -28.45
CA THR A 106 1.97 8.01 -29.02
C THR A 106 2.64 6.72 -28.53
N GLU A 107 3.68 6.24 -29.24
CA GLU A 107 4.44 5.07 -28.79
C GLU A 107 5.06 5.27 -27.40
N GLU A 108 5.46 6.49 -27.08
CA GLU A 108 6.01 6.88 -25.78
C GLU A 108 4.97 6.76 -24.67
N ASP A 109 3.75 7.26 -24.92
CA ASP A 109 2.64 7.10 -24.00
C ASP A 109 2.37 5.60 -23.76
N TRP A 110 2.45 4.77 -24.80
CA TRP A 110 2.25 3.33 -24.70
C TRP A 110 3.32 2.67 -23.84
N LYS A 111 4.59 3.06 -24.01
CA LYS A 111 5.69 2.62 -23.15
C LYS A 111 5.46 3.06 -21.71
N LEU A 112 4.98 4.28 -21.48
CA LEU A 112 4.68 4.81 -20.14
C LEU A 112 3.54 4.04 -19.46
N MET A 113 2.46 3.76 -20.19
CA MET A 113 1.31 3.00 -19.66
C MET A 113 1.65 1.54 -19.35
N LYS A 114 2.61 0.96 -20.07
CA LYS A 114 3.11 -0.39 -19.79
C LYS A 114 4.06 -0.41 -18.59
N ASN A 115 4.74 0.69 -18.30
CA ASN A 115 5.71 0.78 -17.21
C ASN A 115 4.99 0.77 -15.84
N PRO A 116 5.21 -0.25 -14.98
CA PRO A 116 4.58 -0.31 -13.67
C PRO A 116 4.98 0.88 -12.78
N TYR A 117 6.24 1.34 -12.85
CA TYR A 117 6.75 2.45 -12.05
C TYR A 117 6.06 3.76 -12.40
N ALA A 118 5.88 4.05 -13.68
CA ALA A 118 5.13 5.23 -14.12
C ALA A 118 3.69 5.19 -13.60
N ASN A 119 3.01 4.05 -13.70
CA ASN A 119 1.66 3.87 -13.16
C ASN A 119 1.58 4.10 -11.64
N THR A 120 2.64 3.80 -10.88
CA THR A 120 2.68 4.11 -9.44
C THR A 120 2.80 5.62 -9.15
N LEU A 121 3.60 6.33 -9.94
CA LEU A 121 3.86 7.76 -9.79
C LEU A 121 2.67 8.60 -10.25
N ILE A 122 1.91 8.11 -11.23
CA ILE A 122 0.67 8.74 -11.72
C ILE A 122 -0.44 8.72 -10.66
N THR A 123 -0.35 7.86 -9.64
CA THR A 123 -1.38 7.81 -8.59
C THR A 123 -1.51 9.16 -7.86
N ALA A 124 -2.72 9.45 -7.36
CA ALA A 124 -3.02 10.74 -6.77
C ALA A 124 -2.02 11.09 -5.65
N ILE A 125 -1.49 12.30 -5.67
CA ILE A 125 -0.58 12.77 -4.65
C ILE A 125 -1.38 13.14 -3.39
N ARG A 126 -1.00 12.60 -2.24
CA ARG A 126 -1.64 12.84 -0.94
C ARG A 126 -0.59 13.17 0.11
N GLN A 127 -1.05 13.85 1.15
CA GLN A 127 -0.23 14.14 2.32
C GLN A 127 -0.38 13.01 3.35
N GLU A 128 0.76 12.51 3.83
CA GLU A 128 0.85 11.58 4.94
C GLU A 128 0.42 12.24 6.26
N GLY A 129 -0.34 11.54 7.08
CA GLY A 129 -0.91 12.09 8.31
C GLY A 129 0.12 12.41 9.39
N TYR A 130 1.19 11.62 9.52
CA TYR A 130 2.16 11.79 10.61
C TYR A 130 3.26 12.81 10.27
N TYR A 131 4.08 12.51 9.25
CA TYR A 131 5.20 13.37 8.86
C TYR A 131 4.80 14.52 7.94
N ARG A 132 3.54 14.58 7.51
CA ARG A 132 3.03 15.62 6.58
C ARG A 132 3.78 15.65 5.25
N ARG A 133 4.49 14.57 4.89
CA ARG A 133 5.17 14.39 3.61
C ARG A 133 4.15 14.16 2.51
N VAL A 134 4.51 14.52 1.30
CA VAL A 134 3.62 14.44 0.13
C VAL A 134 4.10 13.31 -0.76
N PHE A 135 3.27 12.27 -0.93
CA PHE A 135 3.60 11.09 -1.72
C PHE A 135 2.42 10.64 -2.59
N PRO A 136 2.66 9.98 -3.72
CA PRO A 136 1.62 9.27 -4.47
C PRO A 136 0.89 8.24 -3.57
N THR A 137 -0.42 8.08 -3.74
CA THR A 137 -1.22 7.15 -2.91
C THR A 137 -0.73 5.71 -2.97
N PHE A 138 -0.03 5.32 -4.03
CA PHE A 138 0.55 4.00 -4.13
C PHE A 138 1.49 3.66 -2.96
N PHE A 139 2.32 4.63 -2.54
CA PHE A 139 3.28 4.45 -1.43
C PHE A 139 2.65 4.65 -0.05
N LEU A 140 1.37 4.98 -0.01
CA LEU A 140 0.64 5.24 1.22
C LEU A 140 -0.34 4.09 1.51
N GLN A 141 -0.42 3.73 2.78
CA GLN A 141 -1.47 2.89 3.33
C GLN A 141 -2.59 3.79 3.83
N LYS A 142 -3.78 3.62 3.25
CA LYS A 142 -4.97 4.34 3.69
C LYS A 142 -5.54 3.63 4.91
N MET A 143 -5.71 4.37 6.00
CA MET A 143 -6.27 3.92 7.27
C MET A 143 -7.65 4.53 7.44
N HIS A 144 -8.61 3.72 7.90
CA HIS A 144 -9.99 4.11 8.15
C HIS A 144 -10.37 3.75 9.59
N ALA A 145 -11.09 4.64 10.26
CA ALA A 145 -11.68 4.33 11.56
C ALA A 145 -13.03 3.62 11.36
N PHE A 146 -13.18 2.47 12.03
CA PHE A 146 -14.34 1.59 11.98
C PHE A 146 -14.89 1.36 13.36
N VAL A 147 -16.20 1.34 13.52
CA VAL A 147 -16.78 0.87 14.79
C VAL A 147 -16.81 -0.66 14.73
N ASN A 148 -16.13 -1.33 15.66
CA ASN A 148 -16.24 -2.78 15.79
C ASN A 148 -17.68 -3.13 16.23
N PRO A 149 -18.42 -4.01 15.52
CA PRO A 149 -19.78 -4.36 15.90
C PRO A 149 -19.88 -4.99 17.30
N GLU A 150 -18.88 -5.75 17.73
CA GLU A 150 -18.89 -6.45 19.02
C GLU A 150 -18.53 -5.52 20.17
N THR A 151 -17.39 -4.81 20.06
CA THR A 151 -16.89 -3.97 21.16
C THR A 151 -17.45 -2.55 21.14
N LYS A 152 -18.07 -2.12 20.03
CA LYS A 152 -18.51 -0.73 19.77
C LYS A 152 -17.40 0.31 19.81
N GLU A 153 -16.14 -0.11 19.88
CA GLU A 153 -14.99 0.78 19.90
C GLU A 153 -14.50 1.09 18.48
N PRO A 154 -13.99 2.31 18.23
CA PRO A 154 -13.45 2.65 16.92
C PRO A 154 -12.08 1.97 16.71
N TRP A 155 -11.93 1.12 15.72
CA TRP A 155 -10.67 0.51 15.32
C TRP A 155 -10.10 1.22 14.11
N LEU A 156 -8.80 1.53 14.13
CA LEU A 156 -8.11 2.06 12.96
C LEU A 156 -7.60 0.88 12.13
N LEU A 157 -8.16 0.66 10.95
CA LEU A 157 -7.79 -0.45 10.07
C LEU A 157 -7.30 0.04 8.70
N PRO A 158 -6.32 -0.66 8.10
CA PRO A 158 -5.92 -0.43 6.72
C PRO A 158 -7.07 -0.81 5.78
N MET A 159 -7.42 0.10 4.89
CA MET A 159 -8.47 -0.06 3.88
C MET A 159 -7.89 0.27 2.52
N GLY A 160 -7.47 -0.78 1.81
CA GLY A 160 -7.02 -0.70 0.42
C GLY A 160 -7.50 -1.86 -0.43
N ILE A 161 -8.16 -2.85 0.17
CA ILE A 161 -8.68 -4.04 -0.49
C ILE A 161 -10.11 -4.15 0.00
N ARG A 162 -11.07 -4.06 -0.93
CA ARG A 162 -12.50 -3.92 -0.68
C ARG A 162 -12.98 -4.94 0.37
N SER A 163 -13.02 -4.56 1.65
CA SER A 163 -13.75 -5.34 2.65
C SER A 163 -15.19 -5.30 2.17
N ARG A 164 -15.70 -6.42 1.66
CA ARG A 164 -17.11 -6.57 1.29
C ARG A 164 -18.01 -6.67 2.52
N ASP A 165 -17.44 -6.50 3.70
CA ASP A 165 -18.15 -6.61 4.96
C ASP A 165 -19.04 -5.37 5.12
N GLU A 166 -20.29 -5.51 4.69
CA GLU A 166 -21.36 -4.50 4.85
C GLU A 166 -21.56 -4.12 6.32
N THR A 167 -21.14 -4.99 7.24
CA THR A 167 -21.20 -4.80 8.69
C THR A 167 -20.29 -3.70 9.21
N LYS A 168 -19.29 -3.27 8.42
CA LYS A 168 -18.30 -2.27 8.86
C LYS A 168 -18.78 -0.86 8.53
N VAL A 169 -19.32 -0.18 9.54
CA VAL A 169 -19.68 1.25 9.44
C VAL A 169 -18.40 2.09 9.35
N VAL A 170 -18.14 2.65 8.17
CA VAL A 170 -17.02 3.56 7.92
C VAL A 170 -17.40 4.94 8.42
N THR A 171 -16.62 5.50 9.36
CA THR A 171 -16.84 6.86 9.91
C THR A 171 -16.62 8.00 8.90
N GLY A 172 -16.35 7.69 7.63
CA GLY A 172 -15.97 8.65 6.58
C GLY A 172 -14.56 9.23 6.71
N ILE A 173 -13.95 9.17 7.90
CA ILE A 173 -12.61 9.73 8.15
C ILE A 173 -11.55 8.71 7.74
N SER A 174 -10.67 9.13 6.83
CA SER A 174 -9.51 8.35 6.42
C SER A 174 -8.24 9.17 6.51
N LYS A 175 -7.15 8.51 6.89
CA LYS A 175 -5.81 9.09 7.00
C LYS A 175 -4.83 8.23 6.21
N TYR A 176 -3.83 8.86 5.62
CA TYR A 176 -2.78 8.14 4.90
C TYR A 176 -1.55 8.01 5.79
N VAL A 177 -0.93 6.83 5.78
CA VAL A 177 0.29 6.49 6.51
C VAL A 177 1.30 5.94 5.51
N GLY A 178 2.61 6.09 5.73
CA GLY A 178 3.61 5.40 4.91
C GLY A 178 3.36 3.89 4.81
N GLY A 179 3.34 3.34 3.59
CA GLY A 179 3.05 1.93 3.31
C GLY A 179 4.22 0.98 3.52
N ASN A 180 5.16 1.31 4.42
CA ASN A 180 6.32 0.48 4.77
C ASN A 180 6.07 -0.16 6.14
N HIS A 181 6.53 -1.40 6.35
CA HIS A 181 6.48 -2.09 7.64
C HIS A 181 7.06 -1.24 8.78
N GLN A 182 8.22 -0.60 8.56
CA GLN A 182 8.84 0.29 9.56
C GLN A 182 7.94 1.43 10.01
N HIS A 183 7.18 2.03 9.08
CA HIS A 183 6.26 3.11 9.42
C HIS A 183 5.08 2.59 10.23
N VAL A 184 4.59 1.39 9.93
CA VAL A 184 3.50 0.76 10.71
C VAL A 184 4.01 0.37 12.11
N GLU A 185 5.22 -0.15 12.21
CA GLU A 185 5.87 -0.52 13.47
C GLU A 185 6.10 0.68 14.36
N PHE A 186 6.63 1.76 13.80
CA PHE A 186 6.79 3.03 14.49
C PHE A 186 5.47 3.51 15.15
N LEU A 187 4.33 3.26 14.49
CA LEU A 187 3.03 3.66 15.00
C LEU A 187 2.54 2.83 16.19
N LYS A 188 3.03 1.59 16.42
CA LYS A 188 2.64 0.73 17.56
C LYS A 188 2.80 1.42 18.92
N SER A 189 3.75 2.33 19.05
CA SER A 189 4.11 3.06 20.29
C SER A 189 3.10 4.12 20.76
N LYS A 190 1.79 3.90 20.56
CA LYS A 190 0.68 4.88 20.79
C LYS A 190 0.83 6.19 20.00
N ARG A 191 1.84 6.31 19.13
CA ARG A 191 2.08 7.48 18.26
C ARG A 191 1.01 7.63 17.18
N TRP A 192 0.31 6.55 16.83
CA TRP A 192 -0.87 6.58 15.95
C TRP A 192 -1.96 7.55 16.43
N ARG A 193 -2.03 7.86 17.74
CA ARG A 193 -2.98 8.85 18.27
C ARG A 193 -2.81 10.23 17.63
N LYS A 194 -1.59 10.59 17.21
CA LYS A 194 -1.33 11.85 16.49
C LYS A 194 -1.94 11.89 15.08
N LEU A 195 -2.30 10.75 14.50
CA LEU A 195 -3.00 10.69 13.21
C LEU A 195 -4.46 11.16 13.32
N GLN A 196 -4.99 11.17 14.53
CA GLN A 196 -6.39 11.48 14.80
C GLN A 196 -6.49 12.93 15.28
N ASP A 197 -6.70 13.86 14.34
CA ASP A 197 -6.96 15.27 14.66
C ASP A 197 -8.35 15.48 15.29
N THR A 198 -9.23 14.48 15.24
CA THR A 198 -10.64 14.60 15.64
C THR A 198 -10.90 13.99 17.00
N ARG A 199 -11.53 14.77 17.90
CA ARG A 199 -11.92 14.35 19.26
C ARG A 199 -12.77 13.07 19.31
N PHE A 200 -13.46 12.73 18.22
CA PHE A 200 -14.29 11.52 18.09
C PHE A 200 -13.56 10.19 18.20
N VAL A 201 -12.22 10.20 18.23
CA VAL A 201 -11.42 8.98 18.08
C VAL A 201 -10.46 8.78 19.26
N THR A 202 -10.64 9.48 20.37
CA THR A 202 -9.82 9.31 21.59
C THR A 202 -9.84 7.87 22.12
N SER A 203 -10.94 7.14 21.91
CA SER A 203 -11.13 5.74 22.28
C SER A 203 -10.66 4.75 21.22
N ALA A 204 -10.01 5.19 20.13
CA ALA A 204 -9.66 4.23 19.11
C ALA A 204 -8.64 3.20 19.57
N VAL A 205 -8.78 2.02 19.00
CA VAL A 205 -7.88 0.92 19.24
C VAL A 205 -7.03 0.69 18.01
N TRP A 206 -5.72 0.67 18.22
CA TRP A 206 -4.74 0.18 17.26
C TRP A 206 -4.46 -1.28 17.58
N ARG A 207 -4.59 -2.14 16.58
CA ARG A 207 -4.30 -3.57 16.74
C ARG A 207 -2.81 -3.81 17.00
N LEU A 208 -2.50 -4.72 17.91
CA LEU A 208 -1.12 -5.12 18.18
C LEU A 208 -0.48 -5.82 16.98
N ASP A 209 -1.27 -6.62 16.24
CA ASP A 209 -0.88 -7.40 15.06
C ASP A 209 -1.05 -6.64 13.73
N MET A 210 -1.02 -5.30 13.75
CA MET A 210 -1.34 -4.49 12.55
C MET A 210 -0.42 -4.79 11.36
N GLU A 211 0.85 -5.06 11.63
CA GLU A 211 1.83 -5.37 10.59
C GLU A 211 1.51 -6.67 9.87
N ASP A 212 1.32 -7.74 10.64
CA ASP A 212 0.97 -9.05 10.12
C ASP A 212 -0.37 -9.02 9.41
N PHE A 213 -1.32 -8.22 9.92
CA PHE A 213 -2.60 -8.01 9.28
C PHE A 213 -2.44 -7.35 7.89
N ILE A 214 -1.64 -6.28 7.78
CA ILE A 214 -1.37 -5.64 6.48
C ILE A 214 -0.61 -6.60 5.55
N LEU A 215 0.38 -7.31 6.07
CA LEU A 215 1.15 -8.29 5.29
C LEU A 215 0.24 -9.39 4.74
N LYS A 216 -0.64 -9.95 5.57
CA LYS A 216 -1.63 -10.96 5.19
C LYS A 216 -2.57 -10.42 4.10
N GLN A 217 -3.05 -9.18 4.24
CA GLN A 217 -3.88 -8.52 3.23
C GLN A 217 -3.13 -8.36 1.89
N LEU A 218 -1.89 -7.86 1.92
CA LEU A 218 -1.08 -7.68 0.71
C LEU A 218 -0.77 -9.03 0.03
N ARG A 219 -0.44 -10.07 0.82
CA ARG A 219 -0.23 -11.45 0.33
C ARG A 219 -1.46 -12.01 -0.37
N SER A 220 -2.63 -11.90 0.26
CA SER A 220 -3.89 -12.32 -0.36
C SER A 220 -4.17 -11.56 -1.65
N ARG A 221 -3.87 -10.25 -1.68
CA ARG A 221 -4.11 -9.45 -2.89
C ARG A 221 -3.18 -9.80 -4.04
N VAL A 222 -1.89 -10.03 -3.75
CA VAL A 222 -0.94 -10.51 -4.75
C VAL A 222 -1.38 -11.88 -5.27
N TYR A 223 -1.80 -12.79 -4.40
CA TYR A 223 -2.34 -14.10 -4.80
C TYR A 223 -3.50 -13.95 -5.80
N GLU A 224 -4.52 -13.16 -5.46
CA GLU A 224 -5.69 -12.90 -6.33
C GLU A 224 -5.31 -12.29 -7.68
N GLU A 225 -4.38 -11.32 -7.70
CA GLU A 225 -4.01 -10.63 -8.93
C GLU A 225 -3.12 -11.50 -9.83
N VAL A 226 -2.25 -12.32 -9.23
CA VAL A 226 -1.44 -13.31 -9.96
C VAL A 226 -2.35 -14.41 -10.52
N SER A 227 -3.28 -14.96 -9.74
CA SER A 227 -4.23 -15.97 -10.21
C SER A 227 -5.16 -15.42 -11.29
N ALA A 228 -5.65 -14.18 -11.15
CA ALA A 228 -6.44 -13.51 -12.20
C ALA A 228 -5.64 -13.28 -13.50
N SER A 229 -4.31 -13.15 -13.40
CA SER A 229 -3.42 -12.94 -14.53
C SER A 229 -2.81 -14.22 -15.10
N LEU A 230 -3.23 -15.39 -14.60
CA LEU A 230 -2.76 -16.73 -15.00
C LEU A 230 -2.70 -16.91 -16.52
N ARG A 231 -3.76 -16.50 -17.23
CA ARG A 231 -3.82 -16.64 -18.70
C ARG A 231 -2.66 -15.92 -19.41
N TRP A 232 -2.24 -14.77 -18.91
CA TRP A 232 -1.17 -13.96 -19.49
C TRP A 232 0.21 -14.49 -19.12
N ILE A 233 0.37 -14.99 -17.89
CA ILE A 233 1.61 -15.60 -17.42
C ILE A 233 1.89 -16.90 -18.19
N MET A 234 0.87 -17.74 -18.40
CA MET A 234 1.04 -19.03 -19.09
C MET A 234 1.21 -18.88 -20.60
N SER A 235 0.55 -17.89 -21.23
CA SER A 235 0.72 -17.64 -22.68
C SER A 235 2.17 -17.31 -23.01
N ALA A 236 2.84 -16.57 -22.13
CA ALA A 236 4.24 -16.27 -22.28
C ALA A 236 5.06 -17.58 -22.39
N ASN A 237 4.89 -18.49 -21.44
CA ASN A 237 5.74 -19.68 -21.31
C ASN A 237 5.58 -20.73 -22.43
N LYS A 238 4.43 -20.76 -23.10
CA LYS A 238 4.12 -21.77 -24.14
C LYS A 238 4.88 -21.58 -25.44
N ASP A 239 5.35 -20.37 -25.74
CA ASP A 239 5.97 -20.05 -27.04
C ASP A 239 7.44 -20.48 -27.15
N GLY A 240 7.89 -21.38 -26.26
CA GLY A 240 9.10 -22.17 -26.46
C GLY A 240 10.40 -21.38 -26.56
N GLY A 241 10.50 -20.19 -25.96
CA GLY A 241 11.78 -19.51 -25.86
C GLY A 241 12.00 -18.30 -26.77
N LYS A 242 11.06 -17.95 -27.67
CA LYS A 242 11.20 -16.74 -28.52
C LYS A 242 10.87 -15.45 -27.76
N TRP A 243 11.59 -15.24 -26.67
CA TRP A 243 11.50 -14.09 -25.78
C TRP A 243 12.35 -12.91 -26.23
N GLU A 244 13.12 -13.06 -27.30
CA GLU A 244 14.14 -12.10 -27.75
C GLU A 244 13.55 -10.72 -28.03
N ASP A 245 12.32 -10.68 -28.55
CA ASP A 245 11.65 -9.43 -28.89
C ASP A 245 10.74 -8.90 -27.77
N MET A 246 10.51 -9.69 -26.71
CA MET A 246 9.55 -9.34 -25.68
C MET A 246 10.20 -8.64 -24.48
N GLN A 247 9.60 -7.54 -24.03
CA GLN A 247 10.04 -6.83 -22.84
C GLN A 247 9.67 -7.63 -21.59
N ILE A 248 10.69 -8.20 -20.94
CA ILE A 248 10.56 -8.89 -19.65
C ILE A 248 10.30 -7.85 -18.56
N GLY A 249 9.22 -8.05 -17.78
CA GLY A 249 8.81 -7.12 -16.72
C GLY A 249 9.29 -7.53 -15.35
N CYS A 250 9.04 -8.79 -14.96
CA CYS A 250 9.60 -9.37 -13.75
C CYS A 250 9.71 -10.89 -13.83
N LEU A 251 10.50 -11.47 -12.93
CA LEU A 251 10.71 -12.90 -12.80
C LEU A 251 10.15 -13.40 -11.45
N LEU A 252 9.36 -14.47 -11.51
CA LEU A 252 8.80 -15.15 -10.34
C LEU A 252 9.61 -16.42 -10.08
N VAL A 253 10.24 -16.51 -8.91
CA VAL A 253 10.99 -17.70 -8.47
C VAL A 253 10.16 -18.51 -7.50
N TRP A 254 10.00 -19.80 -7.77
CA TRP A 254 9.16 -20.69 -6.99
C TRP A 254 9.96 -21.57 -6.01
N GLU A 255 11.18 -21.97 -6.34
CA GLU A 255 12.01 -22.86 -5.50
C GLU A 255 13.02 -22.10 -4.60
N ASN A 256 13.37 -22.73 -3.48
CA ASN A 256 14.39 -22.27 -2.55
C ASN A 256 15.76 -22.71 -3.06
N GLY A 257 16.50 -21.81 -3.71
CA GLY A 257 17.92 -22.02 -4.05
C GLY A 257 18.14 -22.71 -5.39
N ASP A 258 18.39 -21.90 -6.43
CA ASP A 258 19.27 -22.32 -7.52
C ASP A 258 20.71 -22.09 -7.04
N PRO A 259 21.55 -23.12 -6.86
CA PRO A 259 22.99 -22.93 -6.65
C PRO A 259 23.67 -22.27 -7.87
N ASP A 260 23.04 -22.35 -9.05
CA ASP A 260 23.60 -21.85 -10.32
C ASP A 260 23.39 -20.35 -10.54
N PHE A 261 22.65 -19.66 -9.67
CA PHE A 261 22.51 -18.21 -9.75
C PHE A 261 23.64 -17.54 -8.95
N GLN A 262 24.84 -17.56 -9.52
CA GLN A 262 25.93 -16.70 -9.06
C GLN A 262 25.42 -15.25 -9.17
N PRO A 263 25.28 -14.49 -8.06
CA PRO A 263 25.03 -13.07 -8.16
C PRO A 263 26.14 -12.49 -9.01
N SER A 264 25.83 -11.74 -10.07
CA SER A 264 26.83 -11.02 -10.85
C SER A 264 27.61 -10.06 -9.95
N THR A 265 28.65 -10.54 -9.28
CA THR A 265 29.69 -9.70 -8.73
C THR A 265 30.28 -9.04 -9.96
N VAL A 266 30.00 -7.76 -10.13
CA VAL A 266 30.71 -6.91 -11.07
C VAL A 266 32.12 -6.82 -10.53
N VAL A 267 32.91 -7.86 -10.79
CA VAL A 267 34.34 -7.89 -10.52
C VAL A 267 34.95 -7.07 -11.66
N GLY A 268 35.31 -5.83 -11.32
CA GLY A 268 36.35 -5.14 -12.07
C GLY A 268 37.57 -6.04 -12.08
N SER A 269 37.91 -6.50 -13.28
CA SER A 269 39.05 -7.36 -13.55
C SER A 269 40.35 -6.62 -13.26
N GLU A 270 41.01 -6.93 -12.16
CA GLU A 270 42.48 -6.93 -12.09
C GLU A 270 42.95 -8.15 -11.28
N GLU A 271 43.74 -8.95 -12.00
CA GLU A 271 44.84 -9.81 -11.56
C GLU A 271 44.56 -11.12 -10.83
N ALA A 272 44.89 -12.18 -11.58
CA ALA A 272 45.10 -13.53 -11.18
C ALA A 272 46.24 -13.66 -10.15
N SER A 273 46.03 -14.47 -9.12
CA SER A 273 47.12 -15.28 -8.58
C SER A 273 46.60 -16.66 -8.17
N THR A 274 47.22 -17.64 -8.82
CA THR A 274 47.22 -19.07 -8.60
C THR A 274 47.63 -19.45 -7.19
N LEU A 275 46.94 -20.40 -6.55
CA LEU A 275 47.56 -21.33 -5.60
C LEU A 275 46.73 -22.60 -5.40
N GLU A 276 47.47 -23.65 -5.09
CA GLU A 276 47.31 -25.02 -5.57
C GLU A 276 46.42 -25.95 -4.74
N VAL A 277 46.08 -27.04 -5.43
CA VAL A 277 45.38 -28.26 -5.05
C VAL A 277 46.17 -29.09 -4.03
N GLY A 278 45.48 -29.60 -3.00
CA GLY A 278 45.92 -30.73 -2.17
C GLY A 278 44.84 -31.81 -2.09
N PRO A 279 45.18 -33.12 -1.98
CA PRO A 279 44.27 -34.23 -2.27
C PRO A 279 43.43 -34.69 -1.06
N PRO A 280 42.35 -35.46 -1.29
CA PRO A 280 41.47 -35.99 -0.25
C PRO A 280 41.93 -37.38 0.22
N ASP A 281 41.98 -37.59 1.54
CA ASP A 281 42.11 -38.91 2.13
C ASP A 281 40.75 -39.44 2.58
N GLU A 282 40.48 -40.67 2.16
CA GLU A 282 39.36 -41.54 2.49
C GLU A 282 39.58 -42.23 3.84
N ALA A 283 38.54 -42.36 4.68
CA ALA A 283 38.27 -43.58 5.48
C ALA A 283 36.98 -43.50 6.34
N ASN A 284 36.00 -44.31 5.91
CA ASN A 284 35.11 -45.22 6.66
C ASN A 284 34.03 -44.72 7.67
N PRO A 285 32.81 -45.33 7.65
CA PRO A 285 31.72 -45.04 8.58
C PRO A 285 31.62 -46.09 9.71
N GLU A 286 31.35 -45.65 10.94
CA GLU A 286 30.85 -46.52 12.00
C GLU A 286 29.42 -46.13 12.39
N ILE A 287 28.59 -47.17 12.33
CA ILE A 287 27.19 -47.24 12.73
C ILE A 287 27.15 -47.32 14.26
N LEU A 288 26.39 -46.42 14.91
CA LEU A 288 25.87 -46.66 16.26
C LEU A 288 24.38 -46.31 16.29
N GLU A 289 23.58 -47.36 16.37
CA GLU A 289 22.17 -47.34 16.70
C GLU A 289 22.02 -46.91 18.17
N GLY A 290 21.25 -45.85 18.40
CA GLY A 290 20.88 -45.38 19.73
C GLY A 290 19.38 -45.14 19.78
N GLU A 291 18.65 -46.08 20.36
CA GLU A 291 17.26 -45.93 20.78
C GLU A 291 17.13 -44.73 21.73
N VAL A 292 16.22 -43.80 21.44
CA VAL A 292 15.72 -42.84 22.42
C VAL A 292 14.20 -42.88 22.46
N LYS A 293 13.74 -43.18 23.68
CA LYS A 293 12.37 -43.19 24.18
C LYS A 293 11.62 -41.90 23.84
N GLY A 294 10.31 -42.06 23.71
CA GLY A 294 9.37 -41.01 23.35
C GLY A 294 9.39 -39.79 24.26
N ASP A 295 9.20 -38.65 23.62
CA ASP A 295 8.88 -37.38 24.24
C ASP A 295 7.64 -36.77 23.59
N GLU A 296 6.90 -36.07 24.43
CA GLU A 296 5.66 -35.36 24.18
C GLU A 296 5.75 -34.42 22.96
N VAL A 297 4.68 -34.40 22.17
CA VAL A 297 4.49 -33.42 21.10
C VAL A 297 4.17 -32.06 21.72
N VAL A 298 5.22 -31.33 22.07
CA VAL A 298 5.17 -29.87 22.27
C VAL A 298 5.24 -29.23 20.88
N MET A 299 4.22 -28.45 20.53
CA MET A 299 4.20 -27.68 19.28
C MET A 299 5.23 -26.54 19.37
N ASP A 300 6.41 -26.74 18.76
CA ASP A 300 7.46 -25.73 18.66
C ASP A 300 7.05 -24.56 17.71
N GLU A 301 6.47 -23.50 18.28
CA GLU A 301 6.25 -22.22 17.58
C GLU A 301 7.57 -21.49 17.23
N ASP A 302 8.68 -21.84 17.88
CA ASP A 302 9.99 -21.19 17.70
C ASP A 302 10.72 -21.55 16.39
N ILE A 303 10.32 -22.65 15.73
CA ILE A 303 10.88 -23.03 14.41
C ILE A 303 10.31 -22.12 13.30
N GLN A 304 9.12 -21.55 13.47
CA GLN A 304 8.60 -20.55 12.53
C GLN A 304 9.34 -19.21 12.66
N ALA A 305 9.67 -18.76 13.87
CA ALA A 305 10.32 -17.48 14.12
C ALA A 305 11.81 -17.42 13.70
N LYS A 306 12.57 -18.52 13.82
CA LYS A 306 13.97 -18.57 13.32
C LYS A 306 14.07 -18.76 11.81
N SER A 307 13.09 -19.44 11.19
CA SER A 307 13.05 -19.58 9.73
C SER A 307 12.71 -18.27 9.00
N THR A 308 12.05 -17.31 9.66
CA THR A 308 11.75 -16.01 9.06
C THR A 308 12.99 -15.13 8.98
N ALA A 309 13.79 -15.01 10.05
CA ALA A 309 14.97 -14.14 10.07
C ALA A 309 16.04 -14.51 9.02
N ALA A 310 16.42 -15.79 8.93
CA ALA A 310 17.37 -16.27 7.92
C ALA A 310 16.79 -16.23 6.49
N ALA A 311 15.48 -16.46 6.34
CA ALA A 311 14.81 -16.26 5.05
C ALA A 311 14.76 -14.77 4.66
N VAL A 312 14.76 -13.84 5.62
CA VAL A 312 14.78 -12.40 5.35
C VAL A 312 16.17 -11.93 4.91
N GLU A 313 17.23 -12.42 5.52
CA GLU A 313 18.60 -12.12 5.07
C GLU A 313 18.86 -12.68 3.66
N ALA A 314 18.36 -13.88 3.36
CA ALA A 314 18.34 -14.43 2.01
C ALA A 314 17.37 -13.69 1.05
N ALA A 315 16.39 -12.92 1.54
CA ALA A 315 15.56 -12.04 0.70
C ALA A 315 16.21 -10.69 0.39
N ALA A 316 17.28 -10.34 1.12
CA ALA A 316 18.16 -9.20 0.79
C ALA A 316 19.01 -9.47 -0.44
N SER A 317 19.21 -10.75 -0.81
CA SER A 317 19.89 -11.16 -2.04
C SER A 317 19.10 -10.70 -3.27
N ARG A 318 19.52 -9.54 -3.78
CA ARG A 318 19.25 -8.94 -5.09
C ARG A 318 17.84 -9.14 -5.63
N THR A 319 17.00 -8.14 -5.38
CA THR A 319 15.71 -7.95 -6.06
C THR A 319 15.84 -7.75 -7.57
N LEU A 320 17.05 -7.59 -8.12
CA LEU A 320 17.31 -7.43 -9.54
C LEU A 320 18.20 -8.56 -10.03
N VAL A 321 17.78 -9.17 -11.14
CA VAL A 321 18.48 -10.26 -11.81
C VAL A 321 18.75 -9.83 -13.24
N GLU A 322 19.98 -10.04 -13.72
CA GLU A 322 20.32 -9.78 -15.10
C GLU A 322 19.81 -10.91 -16.00
N VAL A 323 18.95 -10.58 -16.96
CA VAL A 323 18.44 -11.50 -17.98
C VAL A 323 18.75 -10.88 -19.33
N LYS A 324 19.67 -11.50 -20.09
CA LYS A 324 20.12 -11.02 -21.41
C LYS A 324 20.59 -9.55 -21.39
N GLY A 325 21.44 -9.18 -20.44
CA GLY A 325 21.96 -7.80 -20.33
C GLY A 325 21.01 -6.77 -19.72
N LYS A 326 19.80 -7.18 -19.29
CA LYS A 326 18.81 -6.28 -18.68
C LYS A 326 18.56 -6.66 -17.24
N LEU A 327 18.58 -5.67 -16.34
CA LEU A 327 18.21 -5.85 -14.94
C LEU A 327 16.69 -5.93 -14.80
N VAL A 328 16.21 -7.07 -14.30
CA VAL A 328 14.80 -7.39 -14.15
C VAL A 328 14.47 -7.66 -12.68
N PRO A 329 13.38 -7.09 -12.14
CA PRO A 329 12.89 -7.43 -10.81
C PRO A 329 12.62 -8.93 -10.63
N CYS A 330 13.20 -9.51 -9.59
CA CYS A 330 13.06 -10.91 -9.21
C CYS A 330 12.29 -11.02 -7.89
N TYR A 331 11.21 -11.79 -7.91
CA TYR A 331 10.31 -11.98 -6.77
C TYR A 331 10.31 -13.45 -6.34
N LYS A 332 10.86 -13.72 -5.16
CA LYS A 332 10.86 -15.05 -4.53
C LYS A 332 9.48 -15.33 -3.92
N MET A 333 8.65 -16.11 -4.61
CA MET A 333 7.24 -16.29 -4.27
C MET A 333 7.05 -17.01 -2.92
N HIS A 334 7.91 -17.97 -2.60
CA HIS A 334 7.91 -18.65 -1.30
C HIS A 334 8.12 -17.69 -0.12
N TYR A 335 8.96 -16.67 -0.30
CA TYR A 335 9.23 -15.67 0.73
C TYR A 335 8.10 -14.65 0.82
N LEU A 336 7.63 -14.17 -0.34
CA LEU A 336 6.58 -13.15 -0.40
C LEU A 336 5.23 -13.68 0.07
N LEU A 337 4.79 -14.86 -0.38
CA LEU A 337 3.46 -15.41 -0.07
C LEU A 337 3.47 -16.42 1.09
N GLY A 338 4.63 -16.99 1.42
CA GLY A 338 4.74 -18.16 2.29
C GLY A 338 4.75 -19.47 1.48
N ARG A 339 5.33 -20.53 2.05
CA ARG A 339 5.55 -21.82 1.36
C ARG A 339 4.23 -22.48 0.93
N THR A 340 3.23 -22.50 1.80
CA THR A 340 1.92 -23.13 1.55
C THR A 340 1.16 -22.46 0.41
N ARG A 341 0.95 -21.14 0.52
CA ARG A 341 0.24 -20.36 -0.51
C ARG A 341 0.99 -20.30 -1.84
N ALA A 342 2.33 -20.27 -1.81
CA ALA A 342 3.11 -20.33 -3.05
C ALA A 342 2.95 -21.70 -3.74
N ALA A 343 2.91 -22.80 -2.99
CA ALA A 343 2.66 -24.13 -3.54
C ALA A 343 1.23 -24.28 -4.09
N GLU A 344 0.23 -23.78 -3.38
CA GLU A 344 -1.16 -23.71 -3.86
C GLU A 344 -1.25 -22.92 -5.17
N LEU A 345 -0.63 -21.74 -5.22
CA LEU A 345 -0.60 -20.91 -6.42
C LEU A 345 0.15 -21.59 -7.57
N LYS A 346 1.28 -22.27 -7.30
CA LYS A 346 2.03 -23.06 -8.31
C LYS A 346 1.14 -24.15 -8.91
N LYS A 347 0.37 -24.85 -8.06
CA LYS A 347 -0.60 -25.89 -8.47
C LYS A 347 -1.75 -25.31 -9.29
N GLU A 348 -2.32 -24.18 -8.87
CA GLU A 348 -3.38 -23.48 -9.62
C GLU A 348 -2.91 -23.03 -11.01
N LEU A 349 -1.68 -22.53 -11.09
CA LEU A 349 -1.04 -22.09 -12.34
C LEU A 349 -0.68 -23.27 -13.26
N LYS A 350 -0.78 -24.52 -12.78
CA LYS A 350 -0.34 -25.73 -13.51
C LYS A 350 1.09 -25.61 -14.00
N ILE A 351 1.95 -25.01 -13.19
CA ILE A 351 3.39 -24.92 -13.45
C ILE A 351 3.98 -26.30 -13.17
N GLU A 352 4.64 -26.89 -14.16
CA GLU A 352 5.33 -28.16 -14.00
C GLU A 352 6.35 -28.08 -12.86
N ASP A 353 6.53 -29.17 -12.12
CA ASP A 353 7.39 -29.11 -10.93
C ASP A 353 8.84 -28.77 -11.26
N ALA A 354 9.32 -29.13 -12.45
CA ALA A 354 10.63 -28.79 -12.98
C ALA A 354 10.82 -27.28 -13.26
N VAL A 355 9.73 -26.51 -13.42
CA VAL A 355 9.83 -25.09 -13.76
C VAL A 355 10.09 -24.27 -12.50
N ARG A 356 11.35 -23.90 -12.30
CA ARG A 356 11.81 -23.09 -11.16
C ARG A 356 11.39 -21.63 -11.22
N LYS A 357 11.27 -21.10 -12.45
CA LYS A 357 11.13 -19.66 -12.73
C LYS A 357 10.05 -19.42 -13.76
N ASN A 358 9.29 -18.34 -13.57
CA ASN A 358 8.28 -17.89 -14.52
C ASN A 358 8.50 -16.41 -14.84
N ILE A 359 8.25 -16.02 -16.08
CA ILE A 359 8.43 -14.64 -16.52
C ILE A 359 7.07 -13.96 -16.67
N ILE A 360 6.98 -12.72 -16.18
CA ILE A 360 5.88 -11.82 -16.48
C ILE A 360 6.38 -10.78 -17.48
N LEU A 361 5.74 -10.73 -18.64
CA LEU A 361 6.00 -9.73 -19.67
C LEU A 361 5.46 -8.36 -19.30
N VAL A 362 6.11 -7.30 -19.77
CA VAL A 362 5.65 -5.91 -19.67
C VAL A 362 4.42 -5.71 -20.56
N SER A 363 3.25 -5.61 -19.94
CA SER A 363 1.99 -5.37 -20.61
C SER A 363 1.08 -4.54 -19.72
N GLN A 364 0.16 -3.78 -20.32
CA GLN A 364 -0.86 -3.03 -19.57
C GLN A 364 -1.71 -3.95 -18.69
N ARG A 365 -1.90 -5.22 -19.10
CA ARG A 365 -2.67 -6.21 -18.34
C ARG A 365 -1.91 -6.74 -17.11
N THR A 366 -0.58 -6.79 -17.17
CA THR A 366 0.28 -7.32 -16.11
C THR A 366 0.85 -6.23 -15.21
N ALA A 367 0.80 -4.96 -15.63
CA ALA A 367 1.31 -3.82 -14.85
C ALA A 367 0.74 -3.78 -13.43
N LYS A 368 -0.55 -4.09 -13.26
CA LYS A 368 -1.20 -4.12 -11.94
C LYS A 368 -0.63 -5.21 -11.03
N VAL A 369 -0.34 -6.40 -11.55
CA VAL A 369 0.31 -7.48 -10.79
C VAL A 369 1.72 -7.06 -10.36
N GLN A 370 2.48 -6.49 -11.29
CA GLN A 370 3.84 -5.99 -11.01
C GLN A 370 3.82 -4.91 -9.94
N MET A 371 2.85 -3.99 -9.97
CA MET A 371 2.65 -2.99 -8.92
C MET A 371 2.36 -3.63 -7.56
N TRP A 372 1.51 -4.66 -7.49
CA TRP A 372 1.21 -5.33 -6.21
C TRP A 372 2.39 -6.14 -5.68
N LEU A 373 3.12 -6.84 -6.55
CA LEU A 373 4.37 -7.53 -6.19
C LEU A 373 5.39 -6.54 -5.62
N TRP A 374 5.56 -5.39 -6.28
CA TRP A 374 6.46 -4.34 -5.81
C TRP A 374 6.02 -3.77 -4.46
N ARG A 375 4.72 -3.54 -4.26
CA ARG A 375 4.17 -3.06 -2.99
C ARG A 375 4.41 -4.08 -1.87
N LEU A 376 4.16 -5.37 -2.13
CA LEU A 376 4.40 -6.43 -1.15
C LEU A 376 5.90 -6.58 -0.83
N SER A 377 6.78 -6.53 -1.84
CA SER A 377 8.22 -6.61 -1.61
C SER A 377 8.75 -5.40 -0.83
N GLY A 378 8.22 -4.20 -1.12
CA GLY A 378 8.55 -2.99 -0.38
C GLY A 378 8.08 -3.04 1.06
N TYR A 379 6.92 -3.65 1.32
CA TYR A 379 6.41 -3.86 2.67
C TYR A 379 7.21 -4.92 3.45
N ALA A 380 7.55 -6.05 2.81
CA ALA A 380 8.22 -7.19 3.45
C ALA A 380 9.73 -6.98 3.68
N ARG A 381 10.31 -5.88 3.20
CA ARG A 381 11.74 -5.59 3.39
C ARG A 381 11.99 -5.11 4.82
N GLN A 382 12.80 -5.86 5.57
CA GLN A 382 13.15 -5.51 6.95
C GLN A 382 14.09 -4.29 7.04
N PRO A 383 14.01 -3.50 8.13
CA PRO A 383 15.02 -2.51 8.48
C PRO A 383 16.43 -3.13 8.54
N GLY A 384 17.41 -2.47 7.93
CA GLY A 384 18.81 -2.92 7.86
C GLY A 384 19.24 -3.48 6.51
N THR A 385 18.30 -3.93 5.68
CA THR A 385 18.56 -4.33 4.29
C THR A 385 18.34 -3.15 3.33
N SER A 386 19.09 -2.07 3.54
CA SER A 386 19.17 -1.00 2.55
C SER A 386 19.68 -1.61 1.24
N LEU A 387 18.98 -1.37 0.11
CA LEU A 387 19.51 -1.69 -1.24
C LEU A 387 20.85 -0.99 -1.50
N PHE A 388 21.08 0.10 -0.76
CA PHE A 388 22.25 0.93 -0.80
C PHE A 388 23.10 0.75 0.45
N GLY A 389 22.90 -0.30 1.26
CA GLY A 389 23.68 -0.49 2.50
C GLY A 389 25.19 -0.55 2.24
N GLU A 390 25.61 -1.01 1.05
CA GLU A 390 27.01 -0.91 0.60
C GLU A 390 27.44 0.50 0.21
N TYR A 391 26.53 1.35 -0.27
CA TYR A 391 26.78 2.76 -0.56
C TYR A 391 26.80 3.61 0.72
N ASP A 392 25.87 3.37 1.64
CA ASP A 392 25.78 4.04 2.94
C ASP A 392 26.99 3.70 3.82
N ARG A 393 27.54 2.47 3.74
CA ARG A 393 28.78 2.10 4.44
C ARG A 393 30.05 2.70 3.82
N LYS A 394 30.04 3.02 2.51
CA LYS A 394 31.18 3.69 1.86
C LYS A 394 31.28 5.17 2.20
N SER A 395 30.18 5.83 2.60
CA SER A 395 30.23 7.21 3.09
C SER A 395 30.83 7.36 4.50
N ASP A 396 30.82 6.29 5.31
CA ASP A 396 31.31 6.33 6.70
C ASP A 396 32.82 5.99 6.83
N HIS A 397 33.53 5.73 5.74
CA HIS A 397 34.98 5.47 5.73
C HIS A 397 35.79 6.56 5.03
N GLY A 398 35.20 7.75 4.88
CA GLY A 398 35.81 8.91 4.25
C GLY A 398 35.89 10.14 5.15
N GLU A 399 36.16 9.97 6.45
CA GLU A 399 36.62 11.04 7.35
C GLU A 399 37.97 10.72 7.98
#